data_AF-A0A2K6PI93-F1
#
_entry.id   AF-A0A2K6PI93-F1
#
_cell.length_a   1.000
_cell.length_b   1.000
_cell.length_c   1.000
_cell.angle_alpha   90.00
_cell.angle_beta   90.00
_cell.angle_gamma   90.00
#
_symmetry.space_group_name_H-M   'P 1'
#
loop_
_entity.id
_entity.type
_entity.pdbx_description
1 polymer ?
#
loop_
_entity_poly.entity_id
_entity_poly.type
_entity_poly.pdbx_seq_one_letter_code
_entity_poly.pdbx_strand_id
1 'polypeptide(L)'
;MTKGTSSFGKCRSKTHILGRRCGSKAYHLQKSTCGKCGYPAKRKRKYNWSAKAKRRNTTGTGRMRHLKIVYRRFSKNFFHIKVIIKRMKRAGRGGSSL
;
A
#
# COMPACT_ATOMS: atom_id res chain seq x y z
N MET A 1 31.87 0.51 34.03
CA MET A 1 30.77 0.06 33.13
C MET A 1 31.30 -1.02 32.21
N THR A 2 30.92 -2.28 32.39
CA THR A 2 31.31 -3.38 31.49
C THR A 2 30.36 -3.45 30.28
N LYS A 3 30.91 -3.65 29.08
CA LYS A 3 30.15 -3.92 27.85
C LYS A 3 29.78 -5.41 27.80
N GLY A 4 28.81 -5.76 26.95
CA GLY A 4 28.44 -7.17 26.71
C GLY A 4 27.41 -7.70 27.70
N THR A 5 27.62 -8.90 28.25
CA THR A 5 26.64 -9.66 29.03
C THR A 5 25.98 -8.86 30.16
N SER A 6 26.78 -8.13 30.95
CA SER A 6 26.28 -7.31 32.07
C SER A 6 25.34 -6.19 31.63
N SER A 7 25.51 -5.67 30.40
CA SER A 7 24.67 -4.62 29.82
C SER A 7 23.39 -5.17 29.18
N PHE A 8 23.43 -6.36 28.55
CA PHE A 8 22.27 -6.93 27.86
C PHE A 8 21.11 -7.29 28.80
N GLY A 9 21.40 -7.67 30.05
CA GLY A 9 20.36 -7.92 31.06
C GLY A 9 19.46 -6.71 31.35
N LYS A 10 19.92 -5.49 31.03
CA LYS A 10 19.17 -4.24 31.26
C LYS A 10 18.30 -3.81 30.06
N CYS A 11 18.41 -4.48 28.91
CA CYS A 11 17.72 -4.08 27.67
C CYS A 11 16.24 -4.53 27.59
N ARG A 12 15.42 -4.16 28.59
CA ARG A 12 13.98 -4.55 28.64
C ARG A 12 13.05 -3.56 27.92
N SER A 13 13.40 -2.28 27.86
CA SER A 13 12.58 -1.24 27.23
C SER A 13 12.52 -1.39 25.70
N LYS A 14 11.39 -1.03 25.09
CA LYS A 14 11.18 -1.15 23.64
C LYS A 14 11.20 0.22 22.98
N THR A 15 12.16 0.42 22.07
CA THR A 15 12.22 1.62 21.22
C THR A 15 11.22 1.53 20.06
N HIS A 16 11.04 0.32 19.49
CA HIS A 16 10.23 0.09 18.29
C HIS A 16 9.07 -0.90 18.51
N ILE A 17 7.88 -0.52 18.02
CA ILE A 17 6.69 -1.37 17.93
C ILE A 17 6.20 -1.55 16.49
N LEU A 18 5.18 -2.39 16.31
CA LEU A 18 4.51 -2.59 15.03
C LEU A 18 3.82 -1.30 14.56
N GLY A 19 4.15 -0.86 13.35
CA GLY A 19 3.52 0.30 12.73
C GLY A 19 2.21 -0.06 12.03
N ARG A 20 1.14 0.72 12.27
CA ARG A 20 -0.20 0.49 11.69
C ARG A 20 -0.23 0.47 10.16
N ARG A 21 0.59 1.31 9.49
CA ARG A 21 0.59 1.43 8.02
C ARG A 21 1.31 0.29 7.30
N CYS A 22 2.46 -0.13 7.79
CA CYS A 22 3.35 -1.06 7.06
C CYS A 22 3.54 -2.41 7.76
N GLY A 23 2.95 -2.62 8.94
CA GLY A 23 2.99 -3.86 9.70
C GLY A 23 4.38 -4.25 10.23
N SER A 24 5.42 -3.43 10.01
CA SER A 24 6.77 -3.72 10.48
C SER A 24 7.03 -3.16 11.87
N LYS A 25 7.86 -3.85 12.65
CA LYS A 25 8.36 -3.38 13.95
C LYS A 25 9.43 -2.29 13.79
N ALA A 26 8.99 -1.11 13.38
CA ALA A 26 9.85 0.04 13.09
C ALA A 26 9.24 1.38 13.53
N TYR A 27 8.11 1.35 14.25
CA TYR A 27 7.51 2.56 14.79
C TYR A 27 8.20 2.94 16.10
N HIS A 28 8.91 4.07 16.10
CA HIS A 28 9.62 4.57 17.26
C HIS A 28 8.63 5.25 18.22
N LEU A 29 8.61 4.84 19.50
CA LEU A 29 7.65 5.34 20.48
C LEU A 29 7.88 6.82 20.79
N GLN A 30 9.06 7.15 21.31
CA GLN A 30 9.36 8.52 21.75
C GLN A 30 9.28 9.55 20.60
N LYS A 31 9.84 9.19 19.43
CA LYS A 31 9.84 10.06 18.25
C LYS A 31 8.53 10.02 17.45
N SER A 32 7.56 9.21 17.87
CA SER A 32 6.28 9.00 17.19
C SER A 32 6.38 8.87 15.65
N THR A 33 7.41 8.17 15.17
CA THR A 33 7.74 8.08 13.74
C THR A 33 8.17 6.68 13.33
N CYS A 34 7.73 6.24 12.15
CA CYS A 34 8.08 4.94 11.60
C CYS A 34 9.36 5.02 10.75
N GLY A 35 10.42 4.35 11.19
CA GLY A 35 11.67 4.23 10.46
C GLY A 35 11.56 3.47 9.14
N LYS A 36 10.51 2.67 8.91
CA LYS A 36 10.31 1.98 7.62
C LYS A 36 9.56 2.85 6.62
N CYS A 37 8.33 3.24 6.95
CA CYS A 37 7.41 3.88 6.00
C CYS A 37 7.20 5.38 6.20
N GLY A 38 7.73 5.97 7.28
CA GLY A 38 7.60 7.40 7.58
C GLY A 38 6.27 7.83 8.21
N TYR A 39 5.39 6.91 8.61
CA TYR A 39 4.18 7.25 9.39
C TYR A 39 4.57 8.07 10.63
N PRO A 40 3.91 9.20 10.96
CA PRO A 40 2.59 9.67 10.47
C PRO A 40 2.58 10.43 9.14
N ALA A 41 3.73 10.78 8.55
CA ALA A 41 3.79 11.59 7.33
C ALA A 41 2.90 11.02 6.20
N LYS A 42 2.24 11.91 5.44
CA LYS A 42 1.31 11.52 4.36
C LYS A 42 2.02 10.69 3.28
N ARG A 43 3.21 11.11 2.85
CA ARG A 43 4.02 10.42 1.85
C ARG A 43 4.74 9.22 2.47
N LYS A 44 4.80 8.11 1.73
CA LYS A 44 5.61 6.95 2.12
C LYS A 44 7.10 7.26 1.93
N ARG A 45 7.91 6.99 2.96
CA ARG A 45 9.37 7.10 2.92
C ARG A 45 9.96 6.17 1.86
N LYS A 46 10.74 6.72 0.92
CA LYS A 46 11.50 6.00 -0.11
C LYS A 46 12.81 6.73 -0.36
N TYR A 47 13.88 5.99 -0.62
CA TYR A 47 15.17 6.57 -1.03
C TYR A 47 15.71 5.86 -2.26
N ASN A 48 16.41 6.62 -3.10
CA ASN A 48 16.94 6.10 -4.36
C ASN A 48 18.16 5.20 -4.16
N TRP A 49 18.97 5.47 -3.14
CA TRP A 49 20.14 4.67 -2.77
C TRP A 49 19.80 3.23 -2.33
N SER A 50 18.54 2.92 -2.01
CA SER A 50 18.13 1.56 -1.62
C SER A 50 17.18 0.90 -2.63
N ALA A 51 17.75 0.30 -3.68
CA ALA A 51 16.98 -0.44 -4.67
C ALA A 51 16.23 -1.66 -4.08
N LYS A 52 16.89 -2.41 -3.19
CA LYS A 52 16.30 -3.60 -2.53
C LYS A 52 15.11 -3.22 -1.63
N ALA A 53 15.18 -2.08 -0.93
CA ALA A 53 14.05 -1.62 -0.12
C ALA A 53 12.85 -1.19 -0.98
N LYS A 54 13.09 -0.55 -2.12
CA LYS A 54 12.04 -0.22 -3.10
C LYS A 54 11.34 -1.49 -3.59
N ARG A 55 12.09 -2.52 -4.01
CA ARG A 55 11.56 -3.79 -4.54
C ARG A 55 10.61 -4.50 -3.56
N ARG A 56 10.93 -4.55 -2.26
CA ARG A 56 10.10 -5.22 -1.25
C ARG A 56 8.72 -4.60 -1.04
N ASN A 57 8.54 -3.31 -1.33
CA ASN A 57 7.32 -2.55 -1.01
C ASN A 57 6.68 -1.88 -2.24
N THR A 58 7.13 -2.22 -3.44
CA THR A 58 6.60 -1.63 -4.67
C THR A 58 5.20 -2.18 -4.99
N THR A 59 4.44 -1.46 -5.82
CA THR A 59 3.17 -1.95 -6.35
C THR A 59 3.40 -3.29 -7.05
N GLY A 60 2.56 -4.29 -6.78
CA GLY A 60 2.72 -5.65 -7.29
C GLY A 60 3.06 -6.69 -6.23
N THR A 61 3.68 -6.31 -5.10
CA THR A 61 4.04 -7.28 -4.04
C THR A 61 2.87 -7.64 -3.11
N GLY A 62 1.79 -6.84 -3.13
CA GLY A 62 0.62 -7.05 -2.28
C GLY A 62 -0.54 -7.77 -3.00
N ARG A 63 -1.70 -7.81 -2.34
CA ARG A 63 -2.90 -8.50 -2.85
C ARG A 63 -3.46 -7.95 -4.18
N MET A 64 -3.10 -6.72 -4.58
CA MET A 64 -3.48 -6.11 -5.86
C MET A 64 -4.99 -6.19 -6.19
N ARG A 65 -5.87 -6.18 -5.16
CA ARG A 65 -7.31 -6.48 -5.32
C ARG A 65 -8.00 -5.70 -6.43
N HIS A 66 -7.79 -4.38 -6.46
CA HIS A 66 -8.38 -3.52 -7.49
C HIS A 66 -7.62 -3.62 -8.82
N LEU A 67 -6.31 -3.39 -8.81
CA LEU A 67 -5.50 -3.35 -10.03
C LEU A 67 -5.55 -4.67 -10.83
N LYS A 68 -5.61 -5.82 -10.17
CA LYS A 68 -5.77 -7.13 -10.83
C LYS A 68 -7.06 -7.19 -11.67
N ILE A 69 -8.15 -6.65 -11.14
CA ILE A 69 -9.44 -6.60 -11.84
C ILE A 69 -9.37 -5.59 -12.99
N VAL A 70 -8.75 -4.43 -12.77
CA VAL A 70 -8.55 -3.41 -13.81
C VAL A 70 -7.79 -3.98 -14.99
N TYR A 71 -6.64 -4.63 -14.76
CA TYR A 71 -5.86 -5.25 -15.84
C TYR A 71 -6.65 -6.33 -16.57
N ARG A 72 -7.39 -7.18 -15.86
CA ARG A 72 -8.27 -8.19 -16.48
C ARG A 72 -9.37 -7.58 -17.35
N ARG A 73 -9.95 -6.45 -16.93
CA ARG A 73 -10.96 -5.71 -17.71
C ARG A 73 -10.33 -5.02 -18.92
N PHE A 74 -9.13 -4.47 -18.75
CA PHE A 74 -8.37 -3.82 -19.82
C PHE A 74 -8.02 -4.80 -20.93
N SER A 75 -7.52 -6.00 -20.61
CA SER A 75 -7.22 -7.06 -21.60
C SER A 75 -8.46 -7.50 -22.38
N LYS A 76 -9.66 -7.33 -21.81
CA LYS A 76 -10.93 -7.56 -22.49
C LYS A 76 -11.48 -6.30 -23.17
N ASN A 77 -10.66 -5.27 -23.45
CA ASN A 77 -11.08 -3.98 -24.04
C ASN A 77 -12.25 -3.29 -23.32
N PHE A 78 -12.39 -3.54 -22.01
CA PHE A 78 -13.56 -3.15 -21.20
C PHE A 78 -14.90 -3.64 -21.79
N PHE A 79 -14.91 -4.75 -22.53
CA PHE A 79 -16.03 -5.27 -23.32
C PHE A 79 -17.35 -5.31 -22.55
N HIS A 80 -17.36 -5.87 -21.33
CA HIS A 80 -18.57 -5.90 -20.50
C HIS A 80 -19.13 -4.51 -20.17
N ILE A 81 -18.24 -3.57 -19.83
CA ILE A 81 -18.64 -2.18 -19.52
C ILE A 81 -19.11 -1.49 -20.81
N LYS A 82 -18.44 -1.70 -21.94
CA LYS A 82 -18.84 -1.16 -23.25
C LYS A 82 -20.19 -1.71 -23.71
N VAL A 83 -20.48 -3.00 -23.52
CA VAL A 83 -21.77 -3.61 -23.85
C VAL A 83 -22.89 -3.03 -22.99
N ILE A 84 -22.66 -2.88 -21.67
CA ILE A 84 -23.63 -2.25 -20.76
C ILE A 84 -23.89 -0.79 -21.17
N ILE A 85 -22.84 0.01 -21.40
CA ILE A 85 -22.97 1.41 -21.85
C ILE A 85 -23.71 1.49 -23.19
N LYS A 86 -23.39 0.61 -24.15
CA LYS A 86 -24.07 0.55 -25.44
C LYS A 86 -25.55 0.18 -25.29
N ARG A 87 -25.88 -0.72 -24.36
CA ARG A 87 -27.27 -1.14 -24.06
C ARG A 87 -28.05 -0.02 -23.36
N MET A 88 -27.47 0.66 -22.37
CA MET A 88 -28.08 1.82 -21.70
C MET A 88 -28.30 2.99 -22.68
N LYS A 89 -27.32 3.29 -23.55
CA LYS A 89 -27.46 4.30 -24.61
C LYS A 89 -28.51 3.96 -25.67
N ARG A 90 -28.85 2.68 -25.87
CA ARG A 90 -29.94 2.26 -26.77
C ARG A 90 -31.30 2.40 -26.09
N ALA A 91 -31.41 2.01 -24.82
CA ALA A 91 -32.64 2.15 -24.04
C ALA A 91 -33.09 3.62 -23.89
N GLY A 92 -32.15 4.56 -23.73
CA GLY A 92 -32.46 6.00 -23.62
C GLY A 92 -32.81 6.72 -24.94
N ARG A 93 -32.75 6.05 -26.10
CA ARG A 93 -33.13 6.65 -27.41
C ARG A 93 -34.55 6.28 -27.87
N GLY A 94 -35.26 5.42 -27.14
CA GLY A 94 -36.59 4.93 -27.51
C GLY A 94 -37.76 5.75 -26.96
N GLY A 95 -37.52 7.02 -26.56
CA GLY A 95 -38.53 7.88 -25.93
C GLY A 95 -38.56 9.27 -26.56
N SER A 96 -39.01 9.36 -27.81
CA SER A 96 -39.55 10.59 -28.40
C SER A 96 -40.26 10.26 -29.71
N SER A 97 -41.53 9.85 -29.60
CA SER A 97 -42.51 9.94 -30.67
C SER A 97 -43.85 10.18 -30.00
N LEU A 98 -44.09 11.45 -29.67
CA LEU A 98 -45.43 12.02 -29.67
C LEU A 98 -45.90 12.10 -31.13
#